data_AF-A0A8T9Q8L6-F1
#
_entry.id   AF-A0A8T9Q8L6-F1
#
_cell.length_a   1.000
_cell.length_b   1.000
_cell.length_c   1.000
_cell.angle_alpha   90.00
_cell.angle_beta   90.00
_cell.angle_gamma   90.00
#
_symmetry.space_group_name_H-M   'P 1'
#
loop_
_entity.id
_entity.type
_entity.pdbx_description
1 polymer ?
#
loop_
_entity_poly.entity_id
_entity_poly.type
_entity_poly.pdbx_seq_one_letter_code
_entity_poly.pdbx_strand_id
1 'polypeptide(L)'
;MTGTEVQGAQVAGLLNVTGGSVRGAQLAGLVNLVRDDARGLQVAGLVNIVGGAARTRHNDGRPAQARRLLGLPRLLATDPTAQHLAAPSAMSLPGPLVQAAGLVNLTGTDIRGLQTAPLLNSARRVAGLQLGLVNVAKHVKGVQLGLINVADSVDGVSLGLINIVRHGYLHGEVWTSETLPLNAALKLGVTRYYSILSVASQPFGSRVHWATGFGIGTASRPHGRFSWNLDLLDWYLLKQPGTEGTLLSYTQLRPSLVWQIEPQGRLGLVISPTLNLGLYENDGSGTKSEFGKNQLLFLDTTTGKTLVRLWLGGQVGLRF
;
A
#
# COMPACT_ATOMS: atom_id res chain seq x y z
N MET A 1 22.26 23.84 -18.21
CA MET A 1 20.80 24.00 -18.41
C MET A 1 20.54 23.95 -19.90
N THR A 2 19.43 23.37 -20.35
CA THR A 2 19.02 23.36 -21.76
C THR A 2 17.60 23.88 -21.89
N GLY A 3 17.37 24.90 -22.73
CA GLY A 3 16.02 25.47 -22.93
C GLY A 3 15.11 24.56 -23.75
N THR A 4 15.69 23.71 -24.60
CA THR A 4 14.99 22.89 -25.60
C THR A 4 14.93 21.41 -25.21
N GLU A 5 14.48 20.56 -26.13
CA GLU A 5 14.53 19.10 -25.99
C GLU A 5 15.97 18.58 -25.90
N VAL A 6 16.17 17.47 -25.18
CA VAL A 6 17.43 16.74 -25.09
C VAL A 6 17.23 15.34 -25.68
N GLN A 7 18.03 15.00 -26.69
CA GLN A 7 18.12 13.65 -27.25
C GLN A 7 19.55 13.13 -27.02
N GLY A 8 19.71 12.05 -26.23
CA GLY A 8 21.03 11.52 -25.86
C GLY A 8 21.29 11.56 -24.35
N ALA A 9 22.53 11.86 -23.95
CA ALA A 9 22.96 11.88 -22.55
C ALA A 9 23.19 13.30 -22.03
N GLN A 10 22.77 13.59 -20.80
CA GLN A 10 23.06 14.83 -20.09
C GLN A 10 23.59 14.52 -18.69
N VAL A 11 24.78 15.03 -18.39
CA VAL A 11 25.44 14.84 -17.10
C VAL A 11 25.75 16.21 -16.49
N ALA A 12 25.40 16.42 -15.23
CA ALA A 12 25.76 17.64 -14.50
C ALA A 12 26.20 17.33 -13.07
N GLY A 13 27.14 18.14 -12.56
CA GLY A 13 27.66 17.99 -11.20
C GLY A 13 26.57 18.16 -10.13
N LEU A 14 25.70 19.17 -10.25
CA LEU A 14 24.65 19.44 -9.25
C LEU A 14 23.24 19.32 -9.85
N LEU A 15 22.94 20.09 -10.92
CA LEU A 15 21.58 20.24 -11.45
C LEU A 15 21.53 20.04 -12.95
N ASN A 16 20.64 19.17 -13.42
CA ASN A 16 20.18 19.16 -14.82
C ASN A 16 18.80 19.81 -14.89
N VAL A 17 18.66 20.84 -15.72
CA VAL A 17 17.39 21.50 -16.00
C VAL A 17 17.15 21.49 -17.51
N THR A 18 16.00 20.96 -17.92
CA THR A 18 15.56 20.87 -19.32
C THR A 18 14.19 21.53 -19.47
N GLY A 19 14.15 22.58 -20.29
CA GLY A 19 12.93 23.34 -20.60
C GLY A 19 11.95 22.61 -21.53
N GLY A 20 12.42 21.61 -22.28
CA GLY A 20 11.59 20.75 -23.12
C GLY A 20 11.47 19.31 -22.61
N SER A 21 11.40 18.36 -23.55
CA SER A 21 11.35 16.92 -23.27
C SER A 21 12.72 16.26 -23.34
N VAL A 22 12.90 15.14 -22.64
CA VAL A 22 14.14 14.35 -22.61
C VAL A 22 13.90 12.98 -23.20
N ARG A 23 14.78 12.55 -24.12
CA ARG A 23 14.84 11.19 -24.67
C ARG A 23 16.28 10.68 -24.56
N GLY A 24 16.56 9.89 -23.53
CA GLY A 24 17.88 9.29 -23.31
C GLY A 24 18.22 9.19 -21.82
N ALA A 25 19.44 9.57 -21.43
CA ALA A 25 19.93 9.42 -20.07
C ALA A 25 20.22 10.79 -19.42
N GLN A 26 19.73 11.02 -18.19
CA GLN A 26 20.10 12.18 -17.38
C GLN A 26 20.70 11.75 -16.05
N LEU A 27 21.87 12.27 -15.73
CA LEU A 27 22.59 12.02 -14.48
C LEU A 27 22.92 13.37 -13.82
N ALA A 28 22.42 13.61 -12.61
CA ALA A 28 22.74 14.81 -11.83
C ALA A 28 23.15 14.45 -10.41
N GLY A 29 24.11 15.19 -9.84
CA GLY A 29 24.52 14.97 -8.45
C GLY A 29 23.40 15.23 -7.45
N LEU A 30 22.50 16.18 -7.70
CA LEU A 30 21.38 16.49 -6.78
C LEU A 30 20.01 16.38 -7.45
N VAL A 31 19.77 17.10 -8.56
CA VAL A 31 18.42 17.23 -9.14
C VAL A 31 18.42 17.12 -10.66
N ASN A 32 17.50 16.30 -11.19
CA ASN A 32 17.06 16.42 -12.59
C ASN A 32 15.67 17.05 -12.63
N LEU A 33 15.50 18.11 -13.43
CA LEU A 33 14.23 18.80 -13.65
C LEU A 33 13.91 18.85 -15.15
N VAL A 34 12.79 18.27 -15.55
CA VAL A 34 12.26 18.29 -16.92
C VAL A 34 10.88 18.92 -16.92
N ARG A 35 10.69 19.97 -17.72
CA ARG A 35 9.41 20.72 -17.76
C ARG A 35 8.27 19.91 -18.35
N ASP A 36 8.56 19.15 -19.41
CA ASP A 36 7.58 18.41 -20.20
C ASP A 36 7.72 16.91 -19.93
N ASP A 37 8.06 16.09 -20.93
CA ASP A 37 8.09 14.63 -20.81
C ASP A 37 9.53 14.09 -20.77
N ALA A 38 9.75 12.99 -20.05
CA ALA A 38 11.02 12.28 -20.01
C ALA A 38 10.86 10.82 -20.41
N ARG A 39 11.83 10.30 -21.17
CA ARG A 39 11.96 8.88 -21.57
C ARG A 39 13.41 8.44 -21.46
N GLY A 40 13.61 7.18 -21.10
CA GLY A 40 14.92 6.58 -20.89
C GLY A 40 15.27 6.48 -19.40
N LEU A 41 16.45 6.96 -19.00
CA LEU A 41 16.99 6.84 -17.65
C LEU A 41 17.15 8.22 -17.01
N GLN A 42 16.67 8.39 -15.77
CA GLN A 42 16.97 9.56 -14.95
C GLN A 42 17.50 9.11 -13.60
N VAL A 43 18.70 9.58 -13.25
CA VAL A 43 19.34 9.34 -11.95
C VAL A 43 19.74 10.67 -11.33
N ALA A 44 19.26 10.91 -10.11
CA ALA A 44 19.61 12.09 -9.32
C ALA A 44 20.00 11.68 -7.90
N GLY A 45 20.98 12.37 -7.31
CA GLY A 45 21.35 12.10 -5.91
C GLY A 45 20.22 12.38 -4.93
N LEU A 46 19.31 13.33 -5.19
CA LEU A 46 18.19 13.64 -4.32
C LEU A 46 16.83 13.54 -5.01
N VAL A 47 16.64 14.25 -6.13
CA VAL A 47 15.29 14.48 -6.67
C VAL A 47 15.25 14.39 -8.20
N ASN A 48 14.29 13.63 -8.75
CA ASN A 48 13.88 13.76 -10.16
C ASN A 48 12.48 14.37 -10.24
N ILE A 49 12.30 15.39 -11.10
CA ILE A 49 11.00 16.02 -11.38
C ILE A 49 10.76 16.05 -12.88
N VAL A 50 9.59 15.56 -13.32
CA VAL A 50 9.11 15.61 -14.70
C VAL A 50 7.69 16.19 -14.68
N GLY A 51 7.50 17.39 -15.23
CA GLY A 51 6.23 18.12 -15.12
C GLY A 51 5.07 17.51 -15.90
N GLY A 52 5.37 16.96 -17.07
CA GLY A 52 4.41 16.47 -18.05
C GLY A 52 3.85 17.56 -18.95
N ALA A 53 3.80 17.27 -20.25
CA ALA A 53 3.21 18.18 -21.22
C ALA A 53 1.75 18.49 -20.86
N ALA A 54 1.36 19.76 -20.89
CA ALA A 54 -0.04 20.15 -20.78
C ALA A 54 -0.78 19.62 -22.02
N ARG A 55 -1.38 18.43 -21.91
CA ARG A 55 -2.25 17.91 -22.95
C ARG A 55 -3.45 18.85 -23.08
N THR A 56 -3.43 19.71 -24.08
CA THR A 56 -4.55 20.54 -24.51
C THR A 56 -5.59 19.67 -25.21
N ARG A 57 -6.25 18.77 -24.49
CA ARG A 57 -7.56 18.22 -24.88
C ARG A 57 -8.40 17.96 -23.63
N HIS A 58 -9.47 18.75 -23.51
CA HIS A 58 -10.69 18.53 -22.72
C HIS A 58 -10.56 17.99 -21.27
N ASN A 59 -10.81 18.89 -20.33
CA ASN A 59 -11.53 18.69 -19.06
C ASN A 59 -11.08 17.68 -17.98
N ASP A 60 -9.84 17.18 -17.98
CA ASP A 60 -9.26 16.50 -16.79
C ASP A 60 -8.14 17.32 -16.13
N GLY A 61 -8.52 18.46 -15.55
CA GLY A 61 -7.63 19.52 -15.05
C GLY A 61 -6.74 19.20 -13.84
N ARG A 62 -5.78 18.25 -13.94
CA ARG A 62 -4.83 17.98 -12.82
C ARG A 62 -3.32 17.80 -13.12
N PRO A 63 -2.71 18.20 -14.25
CA PRO A 63 -1.24 18.38 -14.30
C PRO A 63 -0.76 19.73 -13.72
N ALA A 64 -1.67 20.67 -13.43
CA ALA A 64 -1.34 22.00 -12.91
C ALA A 64 -0.93 22.02 -11.41
N GLN A 65 -1.36 21.03 -10.62
CA GLN A 65 -1.10 21.03 -9.17
C GLN A 65 0.34 20.63 -8.82
N ALA A 66 0.92 19.62 -9.48
CA ALA A 66 2.34 19.25 -9.25
C ALA A 66 3.29 20.40 -9.59
N ARG A 67 2.99 21.16 -10.66
CA ARG A 67 3.73 22.38 -11.04
C ARG A 67 3.63 23.47 -9.98
N ARG A 68 2.44 23.68 -9.41
CA ARG A 68 2.19 24.70 -8.37
C ARG A 68 2.77 24.32 -7.01
N LEU A 69 2.67 23.05 -6.61
CA LEU A 69 3.12 22.55 -5.30
C LEU A 69 4.63 22.71 -5.11
N LEU A 70 5.40 22.62 -6.19
CA LEU A 70 6.86 22.67 -6.19
C LEU A 70 7.43 24.01 -6.65
N GLY A 71 6.58 25.00 -6.96
CA GLY A 71 7.04 26.29 -7.48
C GLY A 71 7.82 26.19 -8.80
N LEU A 72 7.65 25.11 -9.58
CA LEU A 72 8.37 24.89 -10.84
C LEU A 72 8.26 26.05 -11.83
N PRO A 73 7.12 26.77 -11.95
CA PRO A 73 7.05 27.97 -12.77
C PRO A 73 8.06 29.04 -12.33
N ARG A 74 8.32 29.20 -11.02
CA ARG A 74 9.30 30.17 -10.51
C ARG A 74 10.74 29.72 -10.74
N LEU A 75 11.03 28.42 -10.61
CA LEU A 75 12.35 27.84 -10.87
C LEU A 75 12.73 27.80 -12.36
N LEU A 76 11.74 27.73 -13.25
CA LEU A 76 11.95 27.75 -14.70
C LEU A 76 11.81 29.16 -15.30
N ALA A 77 11.21 30.11 -14.57
CA ALA A 77 11.06 31.51 -15.00
C ALA A 77 12.33 32.35 -14.84
N THR A 78 13.39 31.82 -14.23
CA THR A 78 14.69 32.52 -14.09
C THR A 78 15.50 32.55 -15.38
N ASP A 79 15.03 31.90 -16.46
CA ASP A 79 15.67 31.96 -17.78
C ASP A 79 14.80 32.79 -18.74
N PRO A 80 15.26 33.99 -19.18
CA PRO A 80 14.51 34.83 -20.12
C PRO A 80 14.33 34.16 -21.50
N THR A 81 15.12 33.12 -21.83
CA THR A 81 14.89 32.32 -23.05
C THR A 81 13.72 31.33 -22.91
N ALA A 82 13.39 30.91 -21.69
CA ALA A 82 12.29 29.98 -21.41
C ALA A 82 10.89 30.62 -21.52
N GLN A 83 10.80 31.95 -21.53
CA GLN A 83 9.55 32.69 -21.74
C GLN A 83 9.12 32.71 -23.23
N HIS A 84 10.05 32.51 -24.16
CA HIS A 84 9.78 32.55 -25.61
C HIS A 84 9.82 31.19 -26.32
N LEU A 85 10.06 30.09 -25.61
CA LEU A 85 10.11 28.75 -26.19
C LEU A 85 8.70 28.15 -26.32
N ALA A 86 8.13 28.41 -27.49
CA ALA A 86 7.24 27.61 -28.34
C ALA A 86 6.13 26.73 -27.72
N ALA A 87 5.01 26.69 -28.44
CA ALA A 87 3.85 25.82 -28.25
C ALA A 87 4.21 24.38 -27.83
N PRO A 88 3.35 23.69 -27.05
CA PRO A 88 3.62 22.34 -26.56
C PRO A 88 4.14 21.43 -27.68
N SER A 89 5.39 20.98 -27.54
CA SER A 89 6.04 20.11 -28.52
C SER A 89 5.21 18.87 -28.78
N ALA A 90 5.18 18.49 -30.06
CA ALA A 90 4.37 17.44 -30.65
C ALA A 90 4.09 16.22 -29.76
N MET A 91 2.80 15.87 -29.68
CA MET A 91 2.20 14.60 -29.28
C MET A 91 3.20 13.51 -28.84
N SER A 92 3.61 13.58 -27.58
CA SER A 92 4.48 12.59 -26.96
C SER A 92 3.67 11.36 -26.53
N LEU A 93 3.84 10.26 -27.28
CA LEU A 93 3.33 8.92 -26.93
C LEU A 93 3.99 8.38 -25.64
N PRO A 94 3.30 7.61 -24.79
CA PRO A 94 3.93 7.02 -23.61
C PRO A 94 5.15 6.17 -23.97
N GLY A 95 6.29 6.38 -23.32
CA GLY A 95 7.53 5.63 -23.54
C GLY A 95 8.11 5.04 -22.26
N PRO A 96 9.13 4.15 -22.38
CA PRO A 96 9.80 3.59 -21.22
C PRO A 96 10.53 4.69 -20.44
N LEU A 97 10.43 4.64 -19.11
CA LEU A 97 11.10 5.55 -18.22
C LEU A 97 11.50 4.79 -16.95
N VAL A 98 12.80 4.87 -16.63
CA VAL A 98 13.37 4.44 -15.36
C VAL A 98 13.85 5.67 -14.61
N GLN A 99 13.36 5.85 -13.39
CA GLN A 99 13.77 6.96 -12.52
C GLN A 99 14.31 6.42 -11.20
N ALA A 100 15.50 6.87 -10.83
CA ALA A 100 16.12 6.60 -9.56
C ALA A 100 16.53 7.92 -8.89
N ALA A 101 16.07 8.16 -7.67
CA ALA A 101 16.44 9.33 -6.89
C ALA A 101 16.77 8.93 -5.45
N GLY A 102 17.72 9.61 -4.81
CA GLY A 102 18.07 9.31 -3.42
C GLY A 102 16.97 9.65 -2.41
N LEU A 103 16.01 10.50 -2.76
CA LEU A 103 14.88 10.83 -1.88
C LEU A 103 13.52 10.77 -2.59
N VAL A 104 13.37 11.47 -3.73
CA VAL A 104 12.04 11.74 -4.30
C VAL A 104 12.02 11.66 -5.84
N ASN A 105 11.03 10.97 -6.42
CA ASN A 105 10.67 11.07 -7.83
C ASN A 105 9.26 11.64 -7.99
N LEU A 106 9.08 12.70 -8.78
CA LEU A 106 7.77 13.31 -9.06
C LEU A 106 7.55 13.43 -10.56
N THR A 107 6.54 12.74 -11.08
CA THR A 107 6.33 12.63 -12.53
C THR A 107 4.86 12.86 -12.88
N GLY A 108 4.57 13.93 -13.61
CA GLY A 108 3.23 14.24 -14.12
C GLY A 108 2.78 13.37 -15.31
N THR A 109 3.67 12.50 -15.79
CA THR A 109 3.48 11.67 -16.99
C THR A 109 3.23 10.20 -16.66
N ASP A 110 3.14 9.37 -17.71
CA ASP A 110 3.01 7.92 -17.58
C ASP A 110 4.41 7.30 -17.50
N ILE A 111 4.64 6.46 -16.48
CA ILE A 111 5.89 5.73 -16.27
C ILE A 111 5.75 4.33 -16.85
N ARG A 112 6.53 4.12 -17.92
CA ARG A 112 6.96 2.89 -18.56
C ARG A 112 8.10 2.11 -17.89
N GLY A 113 8.00 1.57 -16.68
CA GLY A 113 9.16 0.86 -16.10
C GLY A 113 9.30 0.96 -14.59
N LEU A 114 10.46 1.39 -14.11
CA LEU A 114 10.83 1.43 -12.69
C LEU A 114 10.88 2.87 -12.18
N GLN A 115 10.23 3.15 -11.06
CA GLN A 115 10.40 4.39 -10.31
C GLN A 115 10.82 4.05 -8.89
N THR A 116 12.04 4.41 -8.50
CA THR A 116 12.61 4.07 -7.19
C THR A 116 13.16 5.30 -6.50
N ALA A 117 12.66 5.54 -5.28
CA ALA A 117 13.15 6.58 -4.39
C ALA A 117 12.77 6.22 -2.95
N PRO A 118 13.69 6.32 -1.97
CA PRO A 118 13.43 5.90 -0.60
C PRO A 118 12.22 6.56 0.07
N LEU A 119 11.97 7.86 -0.15
CA LEU A 119 10.90 8.57 0.55
C LEU A 119 9.58 8.57 -0.23
N LEU A 120 9.61 9.12 -1.45
CA LEU A 120 8.38 9.40 -2.19
C LEU A 120 8.54 9.14 -3.69
N ASN A 121 7.63 8.36 -4.23
CA ASN A 121 7.40 8.29 -5.67
C ASN A 121 5.98 8.76 -5.99
N SER A 122 5.86 9.73 -6.90
CA SER A 122 4.57 10.17 -7.43
C SER A 122 4.56 10.07 -8.94
N ALA A 123 3.50 9.50 -9.50
CA ALA A 123 3.30 9.38 -10.95
C ALA A 123 1.83 9.59 -11.34
N ARG A 124 1.52 9.90 -12.61
CA ARG A 124 0.13 9.88 -13.07
C ARG A 124 -0.35 8.46 -13.36
N ARG A 125 0.38 7.72 -14.20
CA ARG A 125 0.18 6.28 -14.40
C ARG A 125 1.50 5.56 -14.30
N VAL A 126 1.47 4.33 -13.80
CA VAL A 126 2.64 3.48 -13.65
C VAL A 126 2.31 2.17 -14.31
N ALA A 127 3.06 1.78 -15.32
CA ALA A 127 3.05 0.44 -15.88
C ALA A 127 4.42 -0.19 -15.60
N GLY A 128 4.54 -0.90 -14.48
CA GLY A 128 5.81 -1.45 -13.98
C GLY A 128 5.91 -1.46 -12.46
N LEU A 129 7.07 -1.06 -11.92
CA LEU A 129 7.42 -1.16 -10.50
C LEU A 129 7.64 0.21 -9.86
N GLN A 130 7.07 0.42 -8.69
CA GLN A 130 7.32 1.58 -7.82
C GLN A 130 7.85 1.12 -6.46
N LEU A 131 9.01 1.64 -6.05
CA LEU A 131 9.70 1.28 -4.80
C LEU A 131 10.01 2.53 -3.98
N GLY A 132 9.44 2.62 -2.77
CA GLY A 132 9.68 3.73 -1.85
C GLY A 132 8.79 3.65 -0.61
N LEU A 133 9.08 4.41 0.43
CA LEU A 133 8.22 4.43 1.64
C LEU A 133 6.79 4.87 1.32
N VAL A 134 6.64 5.89 0.47
CA VAL A 134 5.34 6.39 0.02
C VAL A 134 5.27 6.34 -1.51
N ASN A 135 4.29 5.64 -2.05
CA ASN A 135 4.02 5.62 -3.50
C ASN A 135 2.62 6.16 -3.80
N VAL A 136 2.53 7.13 -4.70
CA VAL A 136 1.28 7.76 -5.12
C VAL A 136 1.14 7.68 -6.64
N ALA A 137 0.04 7.11 -7.12
CA ALA A 137 -0.25 7.07 -8.55
C ALA A 137 -1.74 7.05 -8.83
N LYS A 138 -2.25 7.65 -9.91
CA LYS A 138 -3.69 7.49 -10.22
C LYS A 138 -4.01 6.07 -10.67
N HIS A 139 -3.26 5.57 -11.66
CA HIS A 139 -3.44 4.21 -12.15
C HIS A 139 -2.13 3.43 -12.12
N VAL A 140 -2.16 2.25 -11.55
CA VAL A 140 -1.01 1.34 -11.49
C VAL A 140 -1.36 0.07 -12.24
N LYS A 141 -0.50 -0.34 -13.16
CA LYS A 141 -0.50 -1.64 -13.82
C LYS A 141 0.84 -2.32 -13.52
N GLY A 142 0.89 -3.09 -12.44
CA GLY A 142 2.14 -3.66 -11.94
C GLY A 142 2.22 -3.68 -10.42
N VAL A 143 3.38 -3.36 -9.87
CA VAL A 143 3.67 -3.52 -8.43
C VAL A 143 4.02 -2.18 -7.79
N GLN A 144 3.41 -1.89 -6.65
CA GLN A 144 3.87 -0.87 -5.71
C GLN A 144 4.37 -1.56 -4.45
N LEU A 145 5.56 -1.17 -3.97
CA LEU A 145 6.09 -1.61 -2.69
C LEU A 145 6.48 -0.39 -1.86
N GLY A 146 5.85 -0.28 -0.71
CA GLY A 146 6.06 0.83 0.22
C GLY A 146 5.31 0.66 1.53
N LEU A 147 5.60 1.51 2.51
CA LEU A 147 4.82 1.52 3.74
C LEU A 147 3.39 2.01 3.48
N ILE A 148 3.27 3.04 2.63
CA ILE A 148 2.02 3.68 2.24
C ILE A 148 1.92 3.72 0.72
N ASN A 149 0.88 3.11 0.17
CA ASN A 149 0.58 3.16 -1.25
C ASN A 149 -0.81 3.78 -1.46
N VAL A 150 -0.91 4.77 -2.33
CA VAL A 150 -2.15 5.49 -2.63
C VAL A 150 -2.39 5.47 -4.13
N ALA A 151 -3.56 4.96 -4.54
CA ALA A 151 -3.98 5.01 -5.93
C ALA A 151 -5.49 5.12 -6.17
N ASP A 152 -5.90 5.58 -7.35
CA ASP A 152 -7.30 5.52 -7.75
C ASP A 152 -7.68 4.09 -8.18
N SER A 153 -6.79 3.38 -8.87
CA SER A 153 -6.97 1.98 -9.26
C SER A 153 -5.64 1.24 -9.45
N VAL A 154 -5.59 -0.04 -9.09
CA VAL A 154 -4.41 -0.91 -9.26
C VAL A 154 -4.80 -2.20 -9.99
N ASP A 155 -4.25 -2.40 -11.18
CA ASP A 155 -4.25 -3.67 -11.92
C ASP A 155 -2.92 -4.39 -11.67
N GLY A 156 -2.82 -5.05 -10.53
CA GLY A 156 -1.59 -5.68 -10.06
C GLY A 156 -1.60 -5.86 -8.55
N VAL A 157 -0.50 -5.52 -7.89
CA VAL A 157 -0.31 -5.72 -6.45
C VAL A 157 0.24 -4.44 -5.81
N SER A 158 -0.32 -4.07 -4.66
CA SER A 158 0.16 -2.97 -3.84
C SER A 158 0.54 -3.53 -2.48
N LEU A 159 1.83 -3.66 -2.20
CA LEU A 159 2.36 -4.21 -0.96
C LEU A 159 2.73 -3.08 -0.02
N GLY A 160 2.07 -3.04 1.14
CA GLY A 160 2.32 -2.04 2.16
C GLY A 160 1.46 -2.19 3.39
N LEU A 161 1.81 -1.47 4.45
CA LEU A 161 1.02 -1.45 5.68
C LEU A 161 -0.34 -0.78 5.42
N ILE A 162 -0.31 0.33 4.66
CA ILE A 162 -1.49 1.11 4.32
C ILE A 162 -1.61 1.19 2.80
N ASN A 163 -2.60 0.50 2.23
CA ASN A 163 -2.89 0.50 0.79
C ASN A 163 -4.25 1.15 0.51
N ILE A 164 -4.26 2.44 0.17
CA ILE A 164 -5.49 3.18 -0.13
C ILE A 164 -5.73 3.14 -1.63
N VAL A 165 -6.66 2.27 -2.07
CA VAL A 165 -7.04 2.15 -3.48
C VAL A 165 -8.52 2.50 -3.64
N ARG A 166 -8.83 3.64 -4.28
CA ARG A 166 -10.19 4.19 -4.33
C ARG A 166 -11.21 3.25 -4.99
N HIS A 167 -10.86 2.64 -6.11
CA HIS A 167 -11.67 1.61 -6.79
C HIS A 167 -11.11 0.21 -6.51
N GLY A 168 -10.55 0.01 -5.32
CA GLY A 168 -9.96 -1.25 -4.88
C GLY A 168 -10.86 -2.03 -3.94
N TYR A 169 -10.21 -2.83 -3.10
CA TYR A 169 -10.83 -3.61 -2.06
C TYR A 169 -10.76 -2.84 -0.74
N LEU A 170 -11.85 -2.15 -0.41
CA LEU A 170 -12.06 -1.44 0.85
C LEU A 170 -13.31 -2.02 1.52
N HIS A 171 -13.14 -2.75 2.61
CA HIS A 171 -14.25 -3.36 3.34
C HIS A 171 -14.04 -3.25 4.85
N GLY A 172 -15.11 -2.94 5.56
CA GLY A 172 -15.21 -3.13 7.00
C GLY A 172 -15.73 -4.53 7.31
N GLU A 173 -15.26 -5.13 8.39
CA GLU A 173 -15.77 -6.41 8.88
C GLU A 173 -15.88 -6.36 10.40
N VAL A 174 -17.02 -6.79 10.93
CA VAL A 174 -17.24 -6.99 12.37
C VAL A 174 -17.66 -8.42 12.59
N TRP A 175 -17.06 -9.11 13.55
CA TRP A 175 -17.37 -10.51 13.78
C TRP A 175 -17.19 -10.90 15.25
N THR A 176 -17.85 -12.00 15.60
CA THR A 176 -17.67 -12.69 16.87
C THR A 176 -16.85 -13.95 16.65
N SER A 177 -16.06 -14.32 17.65
CA SER A 177 -15.26 -15.54 17.65
C SER A 177 -15.26 -16.20 19.03
N GLU A 178 -14.87 -17.46 19.06
CA GLU A 178 -14.68 -18.25 20.27
C GLU A 178 -13.49 -17.77 21.13
N THR A 179 -12.56 -17.02 20.53
CA THR A 179 -11.31 -16.57 21.16
C THR A 179 -11.44 -15.14 21.69
N LEU A 180 -11.88 -14.21 20.84
CA LEU A 180 -12.24 -12.85 21.22
C LEU A 180 -13.69 -12.58 20.80
N PRO A 181 -14.61 -12.27 21.74
CA PRO A 181 -16.03 -12.14 21.42
C PRO A 181 -16.37 -11.00 20.45
N LEU A 182 -15.66 -9.87 20.51
CA LEU A 182 -15.93 -8.72 19.65
C LEU A 182 -14.69 -8.37 18.84
N ASN A 183 -14.82 -8.35 17.52
CA ASN A 183 -13.74 -8.02 16.62
C ASN A 183 -14.23 -7.05 15.54
N ALA A 184 -13.34 -6.16 15.12
CA ALA A 184 -13.53 -5.29 13.99
C ALA A 184 -12.25 -5.22 13.15
N ALA A 185 -12.39 -5.12 11.84
CA ALA A 185 -11.27 -4.93 10.94
C ALA A 185 -11.60 -4.05 9.75
N LEU A 186 -10.56 -3.42 9.25
CA LEU A 186 -10.55 -2.68 8.00
C LEU A 186 -9.60 -3.39 7.03
N LYS A 187 -10.12 -3.75 5.86
CA LYS A 187 -9.36 -4.40 4.77
C LYS A 187 -9.10 -3.37 3.68
N LEU A 188 -7.82 -3.19 3.32
CA LEU A 188 -7.32 -2.10 2.47
C LEU A 188 -6.42 -2.64 1.36
N GLY A 189 -6.77 -2.42 0.09
CA GLY A 189 -5.89 -2.72 -1.05
C GLY A 189 -6.65 -3.14 -2.30
N VAL A 190 -6.33 -4.31 -2.85
CA VAL A 190 -7.01 -4.92 -4.01
C VAL A 190 -7.43 -6.35 -3.71
N THR A 191 -8.32 -6.93 -4.51
CA THR A 191 -8.80 -8.30 -4.25
C THR A 191 -7.68 -9.35 -4.26
N ARG A 192 -6.64 -9.15 -5.08
CA ARG A 192 -5.48 -10.06 -5.13
C ARG A 192 -4.65 -10.02 -3.85
N TYR A 193 -4.55 -8.85 -3.21
CA TYR A 193 -3.80 -8.61 -1.98
C TYR A 193 -4.36 -7.37 -1.27
N TYR A 194 -4.74 -7.54 -0.01
CA TYR A 194 -5.08 -6.45 0.88
C TYR A 194 -4.43 -6.63 2.24
N SER A 195 -4.19 -5.52 2.91
CA SER A 195 -3.76 -5.46 4.30
C SER A 195 -4.97 -5.38 5.19
N ILE A 196 -4.89 -5.98 6.37
CA ILE A 196 -5.96 -6.02 7.36
C ILE A 196 -5.45 -5.33 8.62
N LEU A 197 -6.18 -4.32 9.08
CA LEU A 197 -5.97 -3.69 10.37
C LEU A 197 -7.15 -4.06 11.25
N SER A 198 -6.90 -4.60 12.43
CA SER A 198 -7.94 -5.20 13.25
C SER A 198 -7.77 -4.87 14.73
N VAL A 199 -8.89 -4.84 15.43
CA VAL A 199 -8.99 -4.61 16.87
C VAL A 199 -10.04 -5.56 17.40
N ALA A 200 -9.79 -6.07 18.59
CA ALA A 200 -10.68 -7.00 19.25
C ALA A 200 -10.73 -6.75 20.74
N SER A 201 -11.85 -7.12 21.35
CA SER A 201 -12.10 -6.95 22.77
C SER A 201 -12.86 -8.14 23.34
N GLN A 202 -12.53 -8.45 24.59
CA GLN A 202 -13.28 -9.37 25.43
C GLN A 202 -13.87 -8.58 26.61
N PRO A 203 -15.09 -8.02 26.45
CA PRO A 203 -15.72 -7.20 27.49
C PRO A 203 -16.43 -8.03 28.55
N PHE A 204 -16.73 -9.30 28.26
CA PHE A 204 -17.49 -10.19 29.13
C PHE A 204 -16.50 -11.00 30.00
N GLY A 205 -16.11 -10.41 31.14
CA GLY A 205 -15.15 -10.99 32.09
C GLY A 205 -14.89 -10.05 33.27
N SER A 206 -14.09 -10.48 34.25
CA SER A 206 -13.71 -9.63 35.39
C SER A 206 -12.80 -8.46 35.00
N ARG A 207 -12.15 -8.54 33.83
CA ARG A 207 -11.35 -7.47 33.22
C ARG A 207 -11.59 -7.45 31.70
N VAL A 208 -11.60 -6.25 31.12
CA VAL A 208 -11.76 -6.07 29.67
C VAL A 208 -10.41 -6.28 29.00
N HIS A 209 -10.27 -7.28 28.15
CA HIS A 209 -9.03 -7.46 27.37
C HIS A 209 -9.15 -6.79 26.00
N TRP A 210 -8.03 -6.27 25.50
CA TRP A 210 -7.91 -5.68 24.16
C TRP A 210 -6.81 -6.37 23.38
N ALA A 211 -7.05 -6.55 22.09
CA ALA A 211 -6.05 -7.02 21.15
C ALA A 211 -6.06 -6.16 19.89
N THR A 212 -4.90 -6.01 19.28
CA THR A 212 -4.74 -5.38 17.98
C THR A 212 -4.15 -6.41 17.04
N GLY A 213 -4.62 -6.49 15.81
CA GLY A 213 -4.12 -7.43 14.83
C GLY A 213 -3.76 -6.78 13.52
N PHE A 214 -2.73 -7.31 12.88
CA PHE A 214 -2.35 -6.99 11.52
C PHE A 214 -2.43 -8.24 10.68
N GLY A 215 -2.87 -8.12 9.43
CA GLY A 215 -2.95 -9.27 8.55
C GLY A 215 -2.83 -8.92 7.09
N ILE A 216 -2.81 -9.98 6.30
CA ILE A 216 -2.86 -9.93 4.85
C ILE A 216 -3.94 -10.89 4.38
N GLY A 217 -4.52 -10.61 3.23
CA GLY A 217 -5.49 -11.53 2.66
C GLY A 217 -5.68 -11.37 1.16
N THR A 218 -6.44 -12.30 0.61
CA THR A 218 -6.84 -12.34 -0.78
C THR A 218 -8.32 -12.71 -0.88
N ALA A 219 -8.99 -12.21 -1.91
CA ALA A 219 -10.41 -12.41 -2.15
C ALA A 219 -10.66 -12.79 -3.60
N SER A 220 -11.59 -13.73 -3.81
CA SER A 220 -12.08 -14.08 -5.13
C SER A 220 -12.97 -12.96 -5.68
N ARG A 221 -13.16 -12.96 -7.00
CA ARG A 221 -14.29 -12.20 -7.57
C ARG A 221 -15.60 -12.85 -7.09
N PRO A 222 -16.63 -12.05 -6.77
CA PRO A 222 -17.95 -12.59 -6.44
C PRO A 222 -18.48 -13.44 -7.61
N HIS A 223 -18.98 -14.63 -7.31
CA HIS A 223 -19.72 -15.49 -8.23
C HIS A 223 -21.17 -15.53 -7.74
N GLY A 224 -22.04 -14.77 -8.40
CA GLY A 224 -23.39 -14.52 -7.92
C GLY A 224 -23.35 -13.78 -6.57
N ARG A 225 -23.92 -14.39 -5.53
CA ARG A 225 -23.94 -13.83 -4.16
C ARG A 225 -22.78 -14.31 -3.28
N PHE A 226 -21.88 -15.15 -3.78
CA PHE A 226 -20.84 -15.76 -2.96
C PHE A 226 -19.46 -15.24 -3.35
N SER A 227 -18.62 -14.99 -2.36
CA SER A 227 -17.19 -14.73 -2.55
C SER A 227 -16.37 -15.45 -1.49
N TRP A 228 -15.18 -15.90 -1.88
CA TRP A 228 -14.24 -16.57 -1.00
C TRP A 228 -13.13 -15.61 -0.61
N ASN A 229 -12.72 -15.66 0.64
CA ASN A 229 -11.55 -14.95 1.13
C ASN A 229 -10.61 -15.92 1.84
N LEU A 230 -9.33 -15.58 1.84
CA LEU A 230 -8.33 -16.21 2.67
C LEU A 230 -7.53 -15.11 3.36
N ASP A 231 -7.69 -15.04 4.67
CA ASP A 231 -7.01 -14.07 5.53
C ASP A 231 -5.99 -14.78 6.42
N LEU A 232 -4.85 -14.14 6.62
CA LEU A 232 -3.86 -14.48 7.65
C LEU A 232 -3.72 -13.26 8.56
N LEU A 233 -4.05 -13.44 9.83
CA LEU A 233 -4.07 -12.39 10.85
C LEU A 233 -3.09 -12.76 11.95
N ASP A 234 -2.25 -11.82 12.36
CA ASP A 234 -1.47 -11.92 13.57
C ASP A 234 -2.05 -10.95 14.60
N TRP A 235 -2.34 -11.45 15.80
CA TRP A 235 -2.96 -10.72 16.88
C TRP A 235 -1.97 -10.51 17.99
N TYR A 236 -1.97 -9.31 18.57
CA TYR A 236 -1.16 -8.94 19.71
C TYR A 236 -2.06 -8.50 20.85
N LEU A 237 -2.02 -9.22 21.97
CA LEU A 237 -2.82 -8.90 23.15
C LEU A 237 -2.15 -7.76 23.94
N LEU A 238 -2.90 -6.71 24.23
CA LEU A 238 -2.39 -5.55 24.96
C LEU A 238 -2.33 -5.85 26.46
N LYS A 239 -1.13 -5.73 27.05
CA LYS A 239 -0.92 -5.91 28.49
C LYS A 239 -1.61 -4.79 29.27
N GLN A 240 -2.47 -5.14 30.21
CA GLN A 240 -3.09 -4.17 31.11
C GLN A 240 -2.30 -3.99 32.41
N PRO A 241 -2.21 -2.75 32.94
CA PRO A 241 -1.61 -2.48 34.24
C PRO A 241 -2.24 -3.37 35.33
N GLY A 242 -1.40 -4.05 36.13
CA GLY A 242 -1.87 -4.92 37.22
C GLY A 242 -2.20 -6.37 36.81
N THR A 243 -1.70 -6.85 35.67
CA THR A 243 -1.80 -8.26 35.25
C THR A 243 -0.40 -8.86 35.20
N GLU A 244 -0.10 -9.80 36.11
CA GLU A 244 1.12 -10.62 36.09
C GLU A 244 0.92 -11.84 35.15
N GLY A 245 1.94 -12.15 34.34
CA GLY A 245 1.88 -13.15 33.27
C GLY A 245 2.26 -12.55 31.91
N THR A 246 3.18 -13.20 31.21
CA THR A 246 3.97 -12.61 30.12
C THR A 246 3.51 -13.10 28.74
N LEU A 247 3.13 -12.11 27.89
CA LEU A 247 2.85 -12.08 26.44
C LEU A 247 1.89 -13.11 25.80
N LEU A 248 1.14 -12.68 24.77
CA LEU A 248 0.83 -13.57 23.64
C LEU A 248 0.52 -12.85 22.33
N SER A 249 1.26 -13.19 21.30
CA SER A 249 0.74 -13.09 19.95
C SER A 249 0.08 -14.42 19.55
N TYR A 250 -0.96 -14.35 18.72
CA TYR A 250 -1.48 -15.54 18.07
C TYR A 250 -1.74 -15.28 16.59
N THR A 251 -1.36 -16.23 15.76
CA THR A 251 -1.59 -16.19 14.32
C THR A 251 -2.85 -16.98 14.00
N GLN A 252 -3.72 -16.42 13.19
CA GLN A 252 -5.00 -16.96 12.77
C GLN A 252 -5.06 -17.05 11.25
N LEU A 253 -5.24 -18.26 10.73
CA LEU A 253 -5.59 -18.50 9.34
C LEU A 253 -7.11 -18.60 9.23
N ARG A 254 -7.68 -17.80 8.34
CA ARG A 254 -9.13 -17.61 8.23
C ARG A 254 -9.58 -17.69 6.77
N PRO A 255 -9.87 -18.90 6.26
CA PRO A 255 -10.69 -19.05 5.06
C PRO A 255 -12.13 -18.60 5.38
N SER A 256 -12.66 -17.68 4.58
CA SER A 256 -14.01 -17.15 4.77
C SER A 256 -14.87 -17.38 3.54
N LEU A 257 -16.11 -17.80 3.77
CA LEU A 257 -17.19 -17.68 2.80
C LEU A 257 -17.99 -16.43 3.12
N VAL A 258 -18.19 -15.58 2.12
CA VAL A 258 -19.02 -14.39 2.24
C VAL A 258 -20.24 -14.55 1.35
N TRP A 259 -21.40 -14.45 1.97
CA TRP A 259 -22.70 -14.44 1.32
C TRP A 259 -23.25 -13.01 1.32
N GLN A 260 -23.28 -12.39 0.15
CA GLN A 260 -23.87 -11.07 -0.07
C GLN A 260 -25.39 -11.18 0.05
N ILE A 261 -25.98 -10.37 0.94
CA ILE A 261 -27.42 -10.40 1.21
C ILE A 261 -28.18 -9.99 -0.07
N GLU A 262 -27.75 -8.89 -0.67
CA GLU A 262 -28.21 -8.43 -1.98
C GLU A 262 -27.18 -8.76 -3.06
N PRO A 263 -27.61 -9.15 -4.28
CA PRO A 263 -26.71 -9.25 -5.42
C PRO A 263 -25.97 -7.93 -5.63
N GLN A 264 -24.62 -7.94 -5.57
CA GLN A 264 -23.77 -6.75 -5.68
C GLN A 264 -23.94 -5.72 -4.55
N GLY A 265 -24.61 -6.10 -3.46
CA GLY A 265 -24.71 -5.28 -2.26
C GLY A 265 -23.39 -5.18 -1.51
N ARG A 266 -23.27 -4.15 -0.67
CA ARG A 266 -22.09 -3.97 0.21
C ARG A 266 -22.13 -4.87 1.44
N LEU A 267 -23.34 -5.18 1.92
CA LEU A 267 -23.55 -5.96 3.12
C LEU A 267 -23.50 -7.47 2.82
N GLY A 268 -22.64 -8.19 3.55
CA GLY A 268 -22.53 -9.63 3.44
C GLY A 268 -22.34 -10.32 4.78
N LEU A 269 -22.92 -11.51 4.92
CA LEU A 269 -22.65 -12.40 6.05
C LEU A 269 -21.34 -13.14 5.79
N VAL A 270 -20.45 -13.11 6.77
CA VAL A 270 -19.15 -13.79 6.74
C VAL A 270 -19.20 -14.97 7.68
N ILE A 271 -18.86 -16.16 7.17
CA ILE A 271 -18.70 -17.37 7.96
C ILE A 271 -17.29 -17.87 7.72
N SER A 272 -16.53 -18.11 8.79
CA SER A 272 -15.13 -18.52 8.69
C SER A 272 -14.76 -19.56 9.72
N PRO A 273 -14.45 -20.80 9.34
CA PRO A 273 -13.64 -21.66 10.21
C PRO A 273 -12.25 -21.04 10.34
N THR A 274 -11.65 -21.13 11.52
CA THR A 274 -10.32 -20.59 11.78
C THR A 274 -9.38 -21.66 12.28
N LEU A 275 -8.13 -21.59 11.84
CA LEU A 275 -7.02 -22.32 12.45
C LEU A 275 -6.15 -21.31 13.19
N ASN A 276 -5.98 -21.53 14.49
CA ASN A 276 -5.33 -20.59 15.38
C ASN A 276 -4.08 -21.20 15.99
N LEU A 277 -2.97 -20.49 15.93
CA LEU A 277 -1.67 -20.85 16.49
C LEU A 277 -1.28 -19.81 17.55
N GLY A 278 -1.24 -20.20 18.82
CA GLY A 278 -0.85 -19.35 19.94
C GLY A 278 0.50 -19.77 20.52
N LEU A 279 1.32 -18.78 20.89
CA LEU A 279 2.67 -18.98 21.43
C LEU A 279 2.78 -18.37 22.84
N TYR A 280 2.72 -19.20 23.88
CA TYR A 280 2.63 -18.81 25.29
C TYR A 280 3.95 -18.92 26.03
N GLU A 281 4.25 -17.93 26.87
CA GLU A 281 5.33 -18.06 27.84
C GLU A 281 4.85 -18.93 29.01
N ASN A 282 5.62 -19.96 29.31
CA ASN A 282 5.39 -20.92 30.38
C ASN A 282 6.40 -20.63 31.50
N ASP A 283 5.89 -20.11 32.62
CA ASP A 283 6.68 -19.73 33.81
C ASP A 283 6.92 -20.90 34.79
N GLY A 284 6.57 -22.13 34.40
CA GLY A 284 6.75 -23.32 35.23
C GLY A 284 5.69 -23.51 36.33
N SER A 285 4.72 -22.61 36.45
CA SER A 285 3.57 -22.76 37.38
C SER A 285 2.31 -23.32 36.69
N GLY A 286 2.43 -23.71 35.43
CA GLY A 286 1.30 -24.06 34.56
C GLY A 286 0.63 -22.80 34.00
N THR A 287 0.14 -22.88 32.76
CA THR A 287 -0.46 -21.74 32.08
C THR A 287 -1.71 -21.26 32.81
N LYS A 288 -1.61 -20.16 33.55
CA LYS A 288 -2.76 -19.50 34.20
C LYS A 288 -3.72 -18.83 33.20
N SER A 289 -3.33 -18.70 31.93
CA SER A 289 -4.22 -18.13 30.90
C SER A 289 -5.36 -19.09 30.57
N GLU A 290 -6.61 -18.63 30.72
CA GLU A 290 -7.82 -19.35 30.27
C GLU A 290 -8.02 -19.29 28.75
N PHE A 291 -7.18 -18.52 28.05
CA PHE A 291 -7.27 -18.30 26.61
C PHE A 291 -7.07 -19.61 25.84
N GLY A 292 -8.13 -20.02 25.14
CA GLY A 292 -8.16 -21.24 24.32
C GLY A 292 -8.24 -22.58 25.04
N LYS A 293 -8.57 -22.62 26.35
CA LYS A 293 -8.66 -23.88 27.11
C LYS A 293 -9.87 -24.77 26.77
N ASN A 294 -10.96 -24.21 26.23
CA ASN A 294 -12.20 -24.93 25.93
C ASN A 294 -12.45 -25.10 24.42
N GLN A 295 -11.39 -25.20 23.62
CA GLN A 295 -11.47 -25.28 22.16
C GLN A 295 -11.01 -26.63 21.64
N LEU A 296 -11.36 -26.94 20.39
CA LEU A 296 -10.99 -28.20 19.76
C LEU A 296 -9.49 -28.18 19.41
N LEU A 297 -8.72 -28.71 20.36
CA LEU A 297 -7.27 -28.67 20.42
C LEU A 297 -6.67 -29.75 19.52
N PHE A 298 -5.78 -29.37 18.60
CA PHE A 298 -5.04 -30.31 17.75
C PHE A 298 -3.64 -30.58 18.29
N LEU A 299 -3.02 -29.57 18.88
CA LEU A 299 -1.66 -29.66 19.39
C LEU A 299 -1.52 -28.78 20.62
N ASP A 300 -0.95 -29.35 21.68
CA ASP A 300 -0.57 -28.66 22.91
C ASP A 300 0.79 -29.22 23.33
N THR A 301 1.86 -28.54 22.93
CA THR A 301 3.22 -28.98 23.25
C THR A 301 3.98 -27.89 23.97
N THR A 302 4.73 -28.28 24.99
CA THR A 302 5.61 -27.37 25.72
C THR A 302 7.05 -27.64 25.29
N THR A 303 7.72 -26.62 24.74
CA THR A 303 9.15 -26.68 24.42
C THR A 303 9.88 -25.67 25.32
N GLY A 304 10.45 -26.16 26.43
CA GLY A 304 11.13 -25.31 27.41
C GLY A 304 10.16 -24.34 28.09
N LYS A 305 10.41 -23.03 27.94
CA LYS A 305 9.55 -21.95 28.47
C LYS A 305 8.46 -21.50 27.49
N THR A 306 8.26 -22.18 26.37
CA THR A 306 7.24 -21.80 25.39
C THR A 306 6.22 -22.91 25.22
N LEU A 307 4.95 -22.62 25.45
CA LEU A 307 3.82 -23.48 25.12
C LEU A 307 3.28 -23.08 23.73
N VAL A 308 3.17 -24.05 22.84
CA VAL A 308 2.62 -23.87 21.51
C VAL A 308 1.27 -24.57 21.46
N ARG A 309 0.23 -23.83 21.06
CA ARG A 309 -1.13 -24.35 20.96
C ARG A 309 -1.69 -24.15 19.56
N LEU A 310 -2.26 -25.20 19.00
CA LEU A 310 -2.99 -25.18 17.74
C LEU A 310 -4.43 -25.63 17.98
N TRP A 311 -5.40 -24.81 17.58
CA TRP A 311 -6.82 -25.12 17.73
C TRP A 311 -7.64 -24.70 16.54
N LEU A 312 -8.78 -25.38 16.34
CA LEU A 312 -9.82 -24.94 15.43
C LEU A 312 -10.82 -24.06 16.15
N GLY A 313 -11.27 -23.03 15.44
CA GLY A 313 -12.27 -22.07 15.87
C GLY A 313 -13.29 -21.78 14.79
N GLY A 314 -14.21 -20.88 15.08
CA GLY A 314 -15.31 -20.53 14.19
C GLY A 314 -15.75 -19.09 14.41
N GLN A 315 -15.94 -18.37 13.32
CA GLN A 315 -16.31 -16.97 13.33
C GLN A 315 -17.52 -16.73 12.44
N VAL A 316 -18.39 -15.85 12.92
CA VAL A 316 -19.51 -15.33 12.15
C VAL A 316 -19.53 -13.83 12.30
N GLY A 317 -19.74 -13.13 11.19
CA GLY A 317 -19.71 -11.68 11.16
C GLY A 317 -20.41 -11.06 9.98
N LEU A 318 -20.34 -9.74 9.91
CA LEU A 318 -20.88 -8.91 8.84
C LEU A 318 -19.75 -8.13 8.18
N ARG A 319 -19.81 -8.05 6.86
CA ARG A 319 -18.94 -7.23 6.01
C ARG A 319 -19.75 -6.10 5.36
N PHE A 320 -19.18 -4.91 5.26
CA PHE A 320 -19.78 -3.72 4.64
C PHE A 320 -18.79 -2.87 3.85
#